data_AF-A0A257NAH0-F1
#
_entry.id   AF-A0A257NAH0-F1
#
_cell.length_a   1.000
_cell.length_b   1.000
_cell.length_c   1.000
_cell.angle_alpha   90.00
_cell.angle_beta   90.00
_cell.angle_gamma   90.00
#
_symmetry.space_group_name_H-M   'P 1'
#
loop_
_entity.id
_entity.type
_entity.pdbx_description
1 polymer ?
#
loop_
_entity_poly.entity_id
_entity_poly.type
_entity_poly.pdbx_seq_one_letter_code
_entity_poly.pdbx_strand_id
1 'polypeptide(L)' 'KFIVEGLTNYPEMTAKRRLNAEHPIAVVGAQLRSMMPWIKANQIVDKSKN' A
#
# COMPACT_ATOMS: atom_id res chain seq x y z
N LYS A 1 16.50 15.45 4.66
CA LYS A 1 15.05 15.55 4.43
C LYS A 1 14.28 14.35 4.99
N PHE A 2 14.64 13.10 4.65
CA PHE A 2 13.98 11.89 5.19
C PHE A 2 14.04 11.74 6.72
N ILE A 3 15.19 12.06 7.35
CA ILE A 3 15.33 11.97 8.82
C ILE A 3 14.34 12.91 9.55
N VAL A 4 14.16 14.14 9.06
CA VAL A 4 13.23 15.12 9.66
C VAL A 4 11.78 14.66 9.50
N GLU A 5 11.44 14.11 8.34
CA GLU A 5 10.13 13.52 8.07
C GLU A 5 9.85 12.32 8.99
N GLY A 6 10.86 11.53 9.32
CA GLY A 6 10.75 10.45 10.30
C GLY A 6 10.51 10.96 11.73
N LEU A 7 11.17 12.07 12.12
CA LEU A 7 10.94 12.70 13.41
C LEU A 7 9.52 13.26 13.56
N THR A 8 8.86 13.61 12.45
CA THR A 8 7.45 14.07 12.42
C THR A 8 6.45 12.95 12.13
N ASN A 9 6.89 11.69 12.17
CA ASN A 9 6.05 10.51 11.92
C ASN A 9 5.49 10.39 10.48
N TYR A 10 6.27 10.80 9.49
CA TYR A 10 6.04 10.58 8.06
C TYR A 10 4.71 11.11 7.47
N PRO A 11 4.31 12.37 7.73
CA PRO A 11 3.06 12.93 7.20
C PRO A 11 2.99 12.98 5.65
N GLU A 12 4.06 13.41 4.97
CA GLU A 12 4.15 13.47 3.51
C GLU A 12 4.09 12.07 2.90
N MET A 13 4.88 11.13 3.43
CA MET A 13 4.88 9.75 2.91
C MET A 13 3.53 9.06 3.12
N THR A 14 2.89 9.29 4.26
CA THR A 14 1.54 8.75 4.53
C THR A 14 0.53 9.32 3.55
N ALA A 15 0.55 10.63 3.30
CA ALA A 15 -0.33 11.26 2.31
C ALA A 15 -0.11 10.70 0.89
N LYS A 16 1.15 10.50 0.47
CA LYS A 16 1.46 9.91 -0.84
C LYS A 16 1.05 8.45 -0.95
N ARG A 17 1.19 7.65 0.13
CA ARG A 17 0.70 6.26 0.15
C ARG A 17 -0.81 6.19 -0.05
N ARG A 18 -1.58 7.09 0.57
CA ARG A 18 -3.04 7.20 0.35
C ARG A 18 -3.37 7.46 -1.12
N LEU A 19 -2.74 8.47 -1.73
CA LEU A 19 -2.94 8.79 -3.14
C LEU A 19 -2.55 7.63 -4.08
N ASN A 20 -1.45 6.94 -3.78
CA ASN A 20 -1.03 5.77 -4.55
C ASN A 20 -2.03 4.60 -4.45
N ALA A 21 -2.68 4.43 -3.29
CA ALA A 21 -3.71 3.40 -3.10
C ALA A 21 -4.99 3.71 -3.90
N GLU A 22 -5.33 5.00 -4.04
CA GLU A 22 -6.47 5.49 -4.83
C GLU A 22 -6.22 5.46 -6.34
N HIS A 23 -4.96 5.30 -6.78
CA HIS A 23 -4.63 5.29 -8.19
C HIS A 23 -5.31 4.10 -8.91
N PRO A 24 -5.94 4.30 -10.10
CA PRO A 24 -6.70 3.27 -10.79
C PRO A 24 -5.96 1.95 -11.00
N ILE A 25 -4.65 2.01 -11.28
CA ILE A 25 -3.80 0.82 -11.43
C ILE A 25 -3.74 -0.05 -10.16
N ALA A 26 -3.73 0.59 -8.98
CA ALA A 26 -3.66 -0.10 -7.71
C ALA A 26 -4.99 -0.79 -7.41
N VAL A 27 -6.10 -0.11 -7.70
CA VAL A 27 -7.48 -0.62 -7.55
C VAL A 27 -7.71 -1.83 -8.46
N VAL A 28 -7.47 -1.68 -9.77
CA VAL A 28 -7.66 -2.76 -10.75
C VAL A 28 -6.67 -3.90 -10.46
N GLY A 29 -5.42 -3.59 -10.15
CA GLY A 29 -4.42 -4.60 -9.81
C GLY A 29 -4.79 -5.39 -8.55
N ALA A 30 -5.44 -4.77 -7.55
CA ALA A 30 -5.92 -5.47 -6.36
C ALA A 30 -7.03 -6.46 -6.70
N GLN A 31 -7.98 -6.07 -7.56
CA GLN A 31 -9.05 -6.96 -8.04
C GLN A 31 -8.47 -8.15 -8.79
N LEU A 32 -7.57 -7.92 -9.75
CA LEU A 32 -6.93 -8.99 -10.52
C LEU A 32 -6.15 -9.95 -9.60
N ARG A 33 -5.38 -9.44 -8.63
CA ARG A 33 -4.66 -10.28 -7.67
C ARG A 33 -5.58 -11.08 -6.75
N SER A 34 -6.76 -10.56 -6.44
CA SER A 34 -7.76 -11.28 -5.63
C SER A 34 -8.33 -12.51 -6.35
N MET A 35 -8.39 -12.47 -7.69
CA MET A 35 -8.84 -13.57 -8.54
C MET A 35 -7.77 -14.65 -8.77
N MET A 36 -6.52 -14.42 -8.35
CA MET A 36 -5.39 -15.33 -8.53
C MET A 36 -5.07 -16.08 -7.22
N PRO A 37 -5.49 -17.34 -7.06
CA PRO A 37 -5.38 -18.06 -5.78
C PRO A 37 -3.93 -18.26 -5.32
N TRP A 38 -3.00 -18.46 -6.25
CA TRP A 38 -1.59 -18.73 -5.94
C TRP A 38 -0.83 -17.50 -5.42
N ILE A 39 -1.27 -16.29 -5.79
CA ILE A 39 -0.70 -15.03 -5.28
C ILE A 39 -1.22 -14.77 -3.86
N LYS A 40 -2.52 -15.00 -3.64
CA LYS A 40 -3.13 -14.82 -2.30
C LYS A 40 -2.54 -15.80 -1.27
N ALA A 41 -2.27 -17.04 -1.67
CA ALA A 41 -1.73 -18.08 -0.80
C ALA A 41 -0.35 -17.72 -0.21
N ASN A 42 0.46 -16.92 -0.91
CA ASN A 42 1.82 -16.55 -0.50
C ASN A 42 1.93 -15.09 -0.02
N GLN A 43 0.82 -14.48 0.39
CA GLN A 43 0.82 -13.09 0.85
C GLN A 43 1.49 -12.95 2.22
N ILE A 44 2.67 -12.32 2.24
CA ILE A 44 3.47 -12.10 3.47
C ILE A 44 2.91 -10.96 4.34
N VAL A 45 2.26 -9.98 3.70
CA VAL A 45 1.82 -8.75 4.37
C VAL A 45 0.31 -8.68 4.43
N ASP A 46 -0.24 -8.72 5.64
CA ASP A 46 -1.65 -8.43 5.91
C ASP A 46 -1.90 -6.92 5.90
N LYS A 47 -2.72 -6.47 4.95
CA LYS A 47 -3.04 -5.05 4.75
C LYS A 47 -4.17 -4.55 5.64
N SER A 48 -4.83 -5.42 6.41
CA SER A 48 -5.88 -5.00 7.36
C SER A 48 -5.33 -4.38 8.65
N LYS A 49 -4.02 -4.54 8.90
CA LYS A 49 -3.33 -4.12 10.12
C LYS A 49 -2.53 -2.82 9.97
N ASN A 50 -2.68 -2.10 8.86
CA ASN A 50 -1.82 -0.96 8.49
C ASN A 50 -2.63 0.20 7.92
#